data_AF-A0A9D9PWB4-F1
#
_entry.id   AF-A0A9D9PWB4-F1
#
_cell.length_a   1.000
_cell.length_b   1.000
_cell.length_c   1.000
_cell.angle_alpha   90.00
_cell.angle_beta   90.00
_cell.angle_gamma   90.00
#
_symmetry.space_group_name_H-M   'P 1'
#
loop_
_entity.id
_entity.type
_entity.pdbx_description
1 polymer ?
#
loop_
_entity_poly.entity_id
_entity_poly.type
_entity_poly.pdbx_seq_one_letter_code
_entity_poly.pdbx_strand_id
1 'polypeptide(L)'
;REIEEECGLSQLAVDKEICSTLHFYDTYGRWELKRTTWFAVRALGSTSTTPQADEDIERVEWCSLDEAVRRATTESYPTIAHVIEEYVKQTITKPISR
;
A
#
# COMPACT_ATOMS: atom_id res chain seq x y z
N ARG A 1 -4.36 -10.17 -7.76
CA ARG A 1 -4.33 -11.34 -6.86
C ARG A 1 -4.36 -10.90 -5.40
N GLU A 2 -3.26 -10.57 -4.71
CA GLU A 2 -3.30 -10.27 -3.26
C GLU A 2 -4.35 -9.20 -2.89
N ILE A 3 -4.39 -8.04 -3.55
CA ILE A 3 -5.40 -6.99 -3.28
C ILE A 3 -6.85 -7.49 -3.51
N GLU A 4 -7.06 -8.41 -4.44
CA GLU A 4 -8.40 -8.94 -4.72
C GLU A 4 -8.83 -9.95 -3.63
N GLU A 5 -7.88 -10.76 -3.16
CA GLU A 5 -8.09 -11.77 -2.11
C GLU A 5 -8.26 -11.09 -0.73
N GLU A 6 -7.31 -10.23 -0.36
CA GLU A 6 -7.22 -9.61 0.97
C GLU A 6 -8.26 -8.50 1.21
N CYS A 7 -8.65 -7.78 0.15
CA CYS A 7 -9.56 -6.63 0.24
C CYS A 7 -10.94 -6.88 -0.38
N GLY A 8 -11.16 -8.01 -1.07
CA GLY A 8 -12.41 -8.32 -1.77
C GLY A 8 -12.71 -7.39 -2.95
N LEU A 9 -11.70 -6.71 -3.49
CA LEU A 9 -11.86 -5.78 -4.62
C LEU A 9 -11.80 -6.52 -5.96
N SER A 10 -12.34 -5.91 -7.01
CA SER A 10 -12.30 -6.45 -8.37
C SER A 10 -12.05 -5.35 -9.40
N GLN A 11 -11.60 -5.77 -10.60
CA GLN A 11 -11.25 -4.87 -11.71
C GLN A 11 -10.19 -3.84 -11.30
N LEU A 12 -9.02 -4.35 -10.91
CA LEU A 12 -7.88 -3.53 -10.51
C LEU A 12 -6.94 -3.28 -11.69
N ALA A 13 -6.43 -2.06 -11.79
CA ALA A 13 -5.41 -1.69 -12.76
C ALA A 13 -4.18 -1.10 -12.06
N VAL A 14 -3.01 -1.69 -12.29
CA VAL A 14 -1.74 -1.12 -11.84
C VAL A 14 -1.51 0.19 -12.59
N ASP A 15 -1.28 1.28 -11.85
CA ASP A 15 -1.06 2.61 -12.39
C ASP A 15 0.44 2.88 -12.59
N LYS A 16 1.20 2.86 -11.49
CA LYS A 16 2.63 3.12 -11.48
C LYS A 16 3.32 2.42 -10.33
N GLU A 17 4.58 2.09 -10.51
CA GLU A 17 5.47 1.76 -9.39
C GLU A 17 5.69 3.02 -8.53
N ILE A 18 5.70 2.85 -7.21
CA ILE A 18 5.96 3.92 -6.24
C ILE A 18 7.43 3.87 -5.85
N CYS A 19 7.84 2.83 -5.12
CA CYS A 19 9.21 2.63 -4.67
C CYS A 19 9.40 1.18 -4.21
N SER A 20 10.60 0.86 -3.74
CA SER A 20 10.87 -0.41 -3.06
C SER A 20 11.38 -0.16 -1.64
N THR A 21 10.89 -0.93 -0.68
CA THR A 21 11.37 -0.93 0.72
C THR A 21 12.18 -2.19 0.99
N LEU A 22 13.08 -2.10 1.98
CA LEU A 22 13.86 -3.22 2.49
C LEU A 22 13.45 -3.49 3.93
N HIS A 23 13.25 -4.77 4.25
CA HIS A 23 12.83 -5.24 5.56
C HIS A 23 13.87 -6.23 6.06
N PHE A 24 14.38 -5.98 7.26
CA PHE A 24 15.30 -6.87 7.97
C PHE A 24 14.53 -7.52 9.11
N TYR A 25 14.49 -8.85 9.14
CA TYR A 25 13.84 -9.59 10.21
C TYR A 25 14.69 -10.80 10.60
N ASP A 26 14.64 -11.16 11.88
CA ASP A 26 15.22 -12.40 12.39
C ASP A 26 14.22 -13.53 12.15
N THR A 27 14.67 -14.59 11.47
CA THR A 27 13.91 -15.81 11.27
C THR A 27 14.72 -16.97 11.85
N TYR A 28 14.32 -17.39 13.05
CA TYR A 28 14.95 -18.47 13.80
C TYR A 28 16.47 -18.28 14.01
N GLY A 29 16.89 -17.06 14.37
CA GLY A 29 18.30 -16.73 14.60
C GLY A 29 19.12 -16.46 13.34
N ARG A 30 18.47 -16.37 12.17
CA ARG A 30 19.08 -15.95 10.91
C ARG A 30 18.47 -14.63 10.46
N TRP A 31 19.33 -13.66 10.20
CA TRP A 31 18.91 -12.40 9.61
C TRP A 31 18.58 -12.59 8.13
N GLU A 32 17.35 -12.24 7.78
CA GLU A 32 16.88 -12.21 6.40
C GLU A 32 16.64 -10.77 5.95
N LEU A 33 16.93 -10.51 4.68
CA LEU A 33 16.65 -9.25 4.00
C LEU A 33 15.62 -9.50 2.90
N LYS A 34 14.45 -8.89 3.04
CA LYS A 34 13.38 -8.93 2.03
C LYS A 34 13.23 -7.58 1.35
N ARG A 35 13.13 -7.60 0.02
CA ARG A 35 12.74 -6.45 -0.79
C ARG A 35 11.25 -6.53 -1.11
N THR A 36 10.53 -5.44 -0.91
CA THR A 36 9.12 -5.29 -1.27
C THR A 36 8.98 -4.12 -2.23
N THR A 37 8.38 -4.34 -3.39
CA THR A 37 8.11 -3.30 -4.39
C THR A 37 6.64 -2.88 -4.30
N TRP A 38 6.41 -1.57 -4.21
CA TRP A 38 5.10 -0.97 -3.99
C TRP A 38 4.56 -0.35 -5.27
N PHE A 39 3.28 -0.56 -5.53
CA PHE A 39 2.59 -0.05 -6.71
C PHE A 39 1.34 0.72 -6.30
N ALA A 40 1.06 1.80 -7.02
CA ALA A 40 -0.25 2.44 -6.99
C ALA A 40 -1.20 1.63 -7.88
N VAL A 41 -2.36 1.27 -7.33
CA VAL A 41 -3.37 0.48 -8.02
C VAL A 41 -4.69 1.24 -7.98
N ARG A 42 -5.38 1.31 -9.13
CA ARG A 42 -6.71 1.90 -9.26
C ARG A 42 -7.76 0.81 -9.25
N ALA A 43 -8.77 0.97 -8.39
CA ALA A 43 -9.98 0.16 -8.45
C ALA A 43 -10.94 0.78 -9.47
N LEU A 44 -11.28 0.02 -10.51
CA LEU A 44 -12.20 0.43 -11.58
C LEU A 44 -13.60 -0.17 -11.42
N GLY A 45 -13.73 -1.20 -10.57
CA GLY A 45 -14.96 -1.90 -10.28
C GLY A 45 -15.68 -1.39 -9.03
N SER A 46 -16.33 -2.31 -8.32
CA SER A 46 -16.99 -2.03 -7.04
C SER A 46 -15.98 -1.53 -6.00
N THR A 47 -16.40 -0.56 -5.19
CA THR A 47 -15.63 -0.05 -4.05
C THR A 47 -15.96 -0.76 -2.74
N SER A 48 -16.86 -1.74 -2.75
CA SER A 48 -17.14 -2.58 -1.57
C SER A 48 -15.89 -3.39 -1.21
N THR A 49 -15.51 -3.34 0.06
CA THR A 49 -14.37 -4.08 0.59
C THR A 49 -14.85 -5.27 1.42
N THR A 50 -14.07 -6.33 1.47
CA THR A 50 -14.29 -7.47 2.36
C THR A 50 -12.93 -7.91 2.89
N PRO A 51 -12.60 -7.63 4.16
CA PRO A 51 -11.32 -8.00 4.74
C PRO A 51 -11.17 -9.52 4.83
N GLN A 52 -9.98 -10.03 4.55
CA GLN A 52 -9.65 -11.44 4.69
C GLN A 52 -9.12 -11.77 6.10
N ALA A 53 -10.02 -12.20 6.98
CA ALA A 53 -9.68 -12.50 8.38
C ALA A 53 -8.64 -13.63 8.56
N ASP A 54 -8.57 -14.58 7.61
CA ASP A 54 -7.59 -15.69 7.65
C ASP A 54 -6.13 -15.23 7.48
N GLU A 55 -5.92 -14.00 7.00
CA GLU A 55 -4.60 -13.35 6.87
C GLU A 55 -4.41 -12.22 7.90
N ASP A 56 -5.12 -12.30 9.03
CA ASP A 56 -5.06 -11.33 10.13
C ASP A 56 -5.48 -9.89 9.73
N ILE A 57 -6.32 -9.75 8.69
CA ILE A 57 -6.87 -8.46 8.27
C ILE A 57 -8.24 -8.23 8.94
N GLU A 58 -8.28 -7.28 9.88
CA GLU A 58 -9.51 -6.95 10.61
C GLU A 58 -10.40 -5.94 9.86
N ARG A 59 -9.80 -5.02 9.10
CA ARG A 59 -10.52 -3.91 8.45
C ARG A 59 -9.84 -3.44 7.17
N VAL A 60 -10.64 -3.21 6.13
CA VAL A 60 -10.24 -2.52 4.90
C VAL A 60 -11.20 -1.38 4.63
N GLU A 61 -10.67 -0.15 4.53
CA GLU A 61 -11.47 1.05 4.34
C GLU A 61 -10.80 2.04 3.37
N TRP A 62 -11.63 2.76 2.63
CA TRP A 62 -11.18 3.90 1.83
C TRP A 62 -10.99 5.12 2.73
N CYS A 63 -9.85 5.80 2.58
CA CYS A 63 -9.56 7.02 3.31
C CYS A 63 -9.10 8.14 2.37
N SER A 64 -9.20 9.38 2.84
CA SER A 64 -8.64 10.53 2.12
C SER A 64 -7.11 10.49 2.13
N LEU A 65 -6.46 11.18 1.17
CA LEU A 65 -5.00 11.25 1.14
C LEU A 65 -4.41 11.84 2.43
N ASP A 66 -5.02 12.89 2.96
CA ASP A 66 -4.57 13.50 4.23
C ASP A 66 -4.69 12.53 5.40
N GLU A 67 -5.74 11.72 5.43
CA GLU A 67 -5.91 10.69 6.44
C GLU A 67 -4.88 9.57 6.29
N ALA A 68 -4.62 9.11 5.07
CA ALA A 68 -3.59 8.12 4.78
C ALA A 68 -2.22 8.60 5.24
N VAL A 69 -1.85 9.85 4.95
CA VAL A 69 -0.58 10.47 5.40
C VAL A 69 -0.50 10.51 6.92
N ARG A 70 -1.57 10.94 7.61
CA ARG A 70 -1.60 10.97 9.08
C ARG A 70 -1.39 9.57 9.66
N ARG A 71 -2.23 8.61 9.27
CA ARG A 71 -2.16 7.23 9.80
C ARG A 71 -0.84 6.53 9.47
N ALA A 72 -0.29 6.74 8.28
CA ALA A 72 0.99 6.15 7.92
C ALA A 72 2.14 6.66 8.81
N THR A 73 2.06 7.89 9.29
CA THR A 73 3.08 8.51 10.16
C THR A 73 2.86 8.25 11.66
N THR A 74 1.62 7.99 12.09
CA THR A 74 1.28 7.84 13.52
C THR A 74 0.95 6.42 13.95
N GLU A 75 0.47 5.57 13.05
CA GLU A 75 -0.17 4.28 13.36
C GLU A 75 0.42 3.12 12.55
N SER A 76 1.44 3.36 11.72
CA SER A 76 2.03 2.34 10.85
C SER A 76 3.56 2.28 10.98
N TYR A 77 4.18 1.33 10.29
CA TYR A 77 5.62 1.21 10.23
C TYR A 77 6.24 2.39 9.45
N PRO A 78 7.44 2.87 9.82
CA PRO A 78 8.12 3.95 9.10
C PRO A 78 8.34 3.69 7.61
N THR A 79 8.46 2.42 7.21
CA THR A 79 8.55 2.02 5.80
C THR A 79 7.28 2.34 5.03
N ILE A 80 6.09 2.22 5.64
CA ILE A 80 4.82 2.60 5.03
C ILE A 80 4.70 4.12 4.92
N ALA A 81 5.12 4.86 5.95
CA ALA A 81 5.20 6.33 5.88
C ALA A 81 6.04 6.78 4.67
N HIS A 82 7.20 6.15 4.46
CA HIS A 82 8.06 6.42 3.30
C HIS A 82 7.36 6.12 1.96
N VAL A 83 6.65 5.01 1.84
CA VAL A 83 5.90 4.67 0.61
C VAL A 83 4.85 5.73 0.30
N ILE A 84 4.09 6.18 1.30
CA ILE A 84 3.08 7.24 1.13
C ILE A 84 3.73 8.57 0.75
N GLU A 85 4.85 8.93 1.37
CA GLU A 85 5.60 10.13 1.05
C GLU A 85 6.08 10.14 -0.40
N GLU A 86 6.66 9.03 -0.89
CA GLU A 86 7.09 8.88 -2.28
C GLU A 86 5.91 8.94 -3.25
N TYR A 87 4.78 8.34 -2.90
CA TYR A 87 3.56 8.45 -3.71
C TYR A 87 3.09 9.91 -3.85
N VAL A 88 3.08 10.66 -2.75
CA VAL A 88 2.69 12.08 -2.74
C VAL A 88 3.64 12.91 -3.58
N LYS A 89 4.96 12.76 -3.39
CA LYS A 89 5.99 13.44 -4.20
C LYS A 89 5.75 13.21 -5.69
N GLN A 90 5.56 11.96 -6.10
CA GLN A 90 5.35 11.62 -7.51
C GLN A 90 4.03 12.13 -8.09
N THR A 91 3.03 12.40 -7.25
CA THR A 91 1.71 12.87 -7.68
C THR A 91 1.67 14.40 -7.78
N ILE A 92 2.40 15.11 -6.91
CA ILE A 92 2.54 16.58 -6.96
C ILE A 92 3.53 17.01 -8.06
N THR A 93 4.59 16.24 -8.29
CA THR A 93 5.69 16.65 -9.20
C THR A 93 5.41 16.34 -10.67
N LYS A 94 4.32 15.63 -10.99
CA LYS A 94 3.94 15.36 -12.38
C LYS A 94 2.99 16.47 -12.88
N PRO A 95 3.40 17.33 -13.82
CA PRO A 95 2.48 18.30 -14.39
C PRO A 95 1.38 17.54 -15.14
N ILE A 96 0.15 18.08 -15.09
CA ILE A 96 -0.98 17.62 -15.89
C ILE A 96 -0.57 17.81 -17.37
N SER A 97 -0.04 16.76 -18.00
CA SER A 97 0.05 16.71 -19.46
C SER A 97 -1.38 16.50 -19.97
N ARG A 98 -1.85 17.48 -20.76
CA ARG A 98 -3.15 17.58 -21.42
C ARG A 98 -3.66 16.27 -22.02
#